data_AF-A0A969UVP4-F1
#
_entry.id   AF-A0A969UVP4-F1
#
_cell.length_a   1.000
_cell.length_b   1.000
_cell.length_c   1.000
_cell.angle_alpha   90.00
_cell.angle_beta   90.00
_cell.angle_gamma   90.00
#
_symmetry.space_group_name_H-M   'P 1'
#
loop_
_entity.id
_entity.type
_entity.pdbx_description
1 polymer ?
#
loop_
_entity_poly.entity_id
_entity_poly.type
_entity_poly.pdbx_seq_one_letter_code
_entity_poly.pdbx_strand_id
1 'polypeptide(L)'
;PTSFFFTGDQIYGDDTADALLWQLTDAGDTLLGWEEALPTAAQAGQDLAPKQLKAGQRSTAAKTWAGLTAGLHQKPQCDRSHLFSLGEYYAIYLFSWSPVLWSQPLPTVQDIDGTQAQAKYWAKEVKPLEDFVHALWKVRRAMANVPTYMIFDDHDISDDWYLNQAWCLRVLGKPLGRRVVQNGLLAYALFQAWGNTPEQFQHRKAGAQLLRAAEAWSASAGTDSSASEALARYLGLPLTHATTGLPQLRLEGEVWVLDRDREALQWHYVVRSPYHEIVVLDTRTWRGYPAGDAPVNAPPMLLSPTSFERQILKPLQETDLLKTQGKSCVEATLVIAPTNLVSLRLIDWIQHWNLQQGETFKHDVGDAWNIHTTAF
;
A
#
# COMPACT_ATOMS: atom_id res chain seq x y z
N PRO A 1 -22.96 -15.72 1.72
CA PRO A 1 -22.35 -14.60 0.95
C PRO A 1 -21.95 -15.13 -0.42
N THR A 2 -22.25 -14.41 -1.51
CA THR A 2 -21.89 -14.82 -2.88
C THR A 2 -20.48 -14.38 -3.27
N SER A 3 -20.00 -13.27 -2.68
CA SER A 3 -18.62 -12.77 -2.79
C SER A 3 -18.25 -11.97 -1.54
N PHE A 4 -16.96 -11.82 -1.26
CA PHE A 4 -16.40 -10.85 -0.32
C PHE A 4 -15.65 -9.76 -1.07
N PHE A 5 -15.77 -8.53 -0.58
CA PHE A 5 -14.95 -7.40 -1.00
C PHE A 5 -14.28 -6.82 0.24
N PHE A 6 -12.95 -6.86 0.31
CA PHE A 6 -12.19 -6.18 1.34
C PHE A 6 -11.62 -4.88 0.77
N THR A 7 -11.95 -3.77 1.44
CA THR A 7 -11.92 -2.42 0.86
C THR A 7 -11.16 -1.42 1.73
N GLY A 8 -10.21 -1.90 2.52
CA GLY A 8 -9.41 -1.13 3.47
C GLY A 8 -8.09 -1.86 3.74
N ASP A 9 -7.45 -1.60 4.88
CA ASP A 9 -6.17 -2.22 5.25
C ASP A 9 -6.25 -3.76 5.21
N GLN A 10 -5.40 -4.38 4.38
CA GLN A 10 -5.27 -5.83 4.32
C GLN A 10 -4.13 -6.34 5.20
N ILE A 11 -3.13 -5.49 5.39
CA ILE A 11 -1.97 -5.64 6.27
C ILE A 11 -1.64 -4.26 6.85
N TYR A 12 -0.78 -4.24 7.88
CA TYR A 12 -0.21 -3.01 8.43
C TYR A 12 1.30 -3.01 8.20
N GLY A 13 1.74 -2.24 7.21
CA GLY A 13 3.14 -1.99 6.85
C GLY A 13 3.84 -1.06 7.83
N ASP A 14 3.10 -0.14 8.42
CA ASP A 14 3.47 0.69 9.55
C ASP A 14 2.76 0.23 10.84
N ASP A 15 3.15 0.79 11.98
CA ASP A 15 2.61 0.44 13.31
C ASP A 15 2.54 -1.08 13.59
N THR A 16 3.41 -1.86 12.94
CA THR A 16 3.46 -3.31 13.08
C THR A 16 3.86 -3.66 14.51
N ALA A 17 3.13 -4.57 15.16
CA ALA A 17 3.51 -5.06 16.49
C ALA A 17 4.96 -5.60 16.49
N ASP A 18 5.76 -5.27 17.50
CA ASP A 18 7.17 -5.66 17.60
C ASP A 18 7.30 -7.19 17.58
N ALA A 19 6.41 -7.87 18.31
CA ALA A 19 6.32 -9.33 18.38
C ALA A 19 5.97 -9.99 17.04
N LEU A 20 5.22 -9.27 16.20
CA LEU A 20 4.90 -9.72 14.85
C LEU A 20 6.10 -9.50 13.93
N LEU A 21 6.61 -8.27 13.86
CA LEU A 21 7.75 -7.92 12.99
C LEU A 21 8.97 -8.81 13.23
N TRP A 22 9.24 -9.17 14.49
CA TRP A 22 10.33 -10.08 14.82
C TRP A 22 10.20 -11.44 14.13
N GLN A 23 8.99 -12.01 14.10
CA GLN A 23 8.72 -13.27 13.38
C GLN A 23 8.74 -13.07 11.87
N LEU A 24 8.20 -11.94 11.38
CA LEU A 24 8.15 -11.65 9.95
C LEU A 24 9.53 -11.50 9.33
N THR A 25 10.49 -10.92 10.06
CA THR A 25 11.86 -10.74 9.57
C THR A 25 12.50 -12.10 9.31
N ASP A 26 12.46 -13.01 10.30
CA ASP A 26 13.02 -14.36 10.19
C ASP A 26 12.29 -15.22 9.14
N ALA A 27 10.96 -15.18 9.16
CA ALA A 27 10.13 -15.91 8.19
C ALA A 27 10.33 -15.39 6.76
N GLY A 28 10.49 -14.08 6.59
CA GLY A 28 10.74 -13.43 5.30
C GLY A 28 12.07 -13.84 4.69
N ASP A 29 13.15 -13.81 5.48
CA ASP A 29 14.48 -14.25 5.04
C ASP A 29 14.48 -15.75 4.71
N THR A 30 13.77 -16.57 5.50
CA THR A 30 13.61 -18.01 5.24
C THR A 30 12.82 -18.27 3.97
N LEU A 31 11.74 -17.51 3.73
CA LEU A 31 10.88 -17.63 2.55
C LEU A 31 11.65 -17.30 1.27
N LEU A 32 12.46 -16.25 1.29
CA LEU A 32 13.23 -15.81 0.14
C LEU A 32 14.53 -16.60 -0.04
N GLY A 33 15.10 -17.14 1.05
CA GLY A 33 16.41 -17.79 1.07
C GLY A 33 17.59 -16.82 1.03
N TRP A 34 17.32 -15.52 1.19
CA TRP A 34 18.30 -14.44 1.23
C TRP A 34 17.76 -13.27 2.04
N GLU A 35 18.67 -12.43 2.52
CA GLU A 35 18.34 -11.21 3.27
C GLU A 35 18.58 -9.99 2.38
N GLU A 36 17.59 -9.09 2.31
CA GLU A 36 17.67 -7.91 1.47
C GLU A 36 18.65 -6.86 2.00
N ALA A 37 19.47 -6.30 1.13
CA ALA A 37 20.27 -5.11 1.45
C ALA A 37 19.42 -3.85 1.29
N LEU A 38 18.96 -3.27 2.40
CA LEU A 38 18.16 -2.05 2.36
C LEU A 38 19.05 -0.85 2.01
N PRO A 39 18.60 0.05 1.11
CA PRO A 39 19.43 1.15 0.61
C PRO A 39 19.57 2.28 1.64
N THR A 40 20.43 2.04 2.63
CA THR A 40 20.67 2.91 3.80
C THR A 40 22.08 3.50 3.81
N ALA A 41 22.91 3.22 2.80
CA ALA A 41 24.30 3.67 2.76
C ALA A 41 24.46 5.19 2.97
N ALA A 42 23.54 5.99 2.42
CA ALA A 42 23.59 7.45 2.57
C ALA A 42 23.38 7.93 4.02
N GLN A 43 22.75 7.14 4.88
CA GLN A 43 22.44 7.52 6.27
C GLN A 43 23.24 6.73 7.31
N ALA A 44 23.58 5.47 7.03
CA ALA A 44 24.27 4.56 7.95
C ALA A 44 25.71 4.24 7.52
N GLY A 45 26.19 4.77 6.40
CA GLY A 45 27.52 4.48 5.83
C GLY A 45 27.63 3.13 5.11
N GLN A 46 26.60 2.29 5.21
CA GLN A 46 26.44 1.02 4.49
C GLN A 46 24.96 0.68 4.33
N ASP A 47 24.67 -0.22 3.39
CA ASP A 47 23.36 -0.83 3.29
C ASP A 47 23.18 -1.84 4.44
N LEU A 48 22.06 -1.71 5.14
CA LEU A 48 21.74 -2.51 6.30
C LEU A 48 20.75 -3.60 5.93
N ALA A 49 20.92 -4.73 6.57
CA ALA A 49 20.02 -5.85 6.48
C ALA A 49 18.85 -5.69 7.48
N PRO A 50 17.62 -6.14 7.19
CA PRO A 50 16.44 -5.99 8.05
C PRO A 50 16.66 -6.39 9.51
N LYS A 51 17.41 -7.47 9.78
CA LYS A 51 17.68 -7.92 11.15
C LYS A 51 18.53 -6.94 11.97
N GLN A 52 19.29 -6.07 11.29
CA GLN A 52 20.07 -5.01 11.94
C GLN A 52 19.18 -3.85 12.40
N LEU A 53 18.01 -3.70 11.78
CA LEU A 53 16.94 -2.77 12.18
C LEU A 53 15.94 -3.53 13.05
N LYS A 54 16.27 -3.72 14.33
CA LYS A 54 15.47 -4.55 15.24
C LYS A 54 14.03 -4.03 15.40
N ALA A 55 13.11 -4.97 15.66
CA ALA A 55 11.75 -4.64 16.05
C ALA A 55 11.73 -3.69 17.26
N GLY A 56 10.85 -2.70 17.22
CA GLY A 56 10.72 -1.65 18.22
C GLY A 56 11.76 -0.54 18.11
N GLN A 57 12.65 -0.57 17.11
CA GLN A 57 13.77 0.37 16.93
C GLN A 57 13.84 0.96 15.51
N ARG A 58 12.75 0.90 14.73
CA ARG A 58 12.72 1.32 13.32
C ARG A 58 12.26 2.76 13.09
N SER A 59 11.76 3.47 14.10
CA SER A 59 11.21 4.83 13.94
C SER A 59 12.15 5.81 13.23
N THR A 60 13.45 5.82 13.56
CA THR A 60 14.43 6.71 12.90
C THR A 60 14.62 6.36 11.43
N ALA A 61 14.74 5.06 11.12
CA ALA A 61 14.85 4.59 9.74
C ALA A 61 13.59 4.94 8.95
N ALA A 62 12.41 4.71 9.50
CA ALA A 62 11.14 5.05 8.87
C ALA A 62 11.00 6.56 8.60
N LYS A 63 11.12 7.39 9.63
CA LYS A 63 10.84 8.84 9.52
C LYS A 63 11.93 9.62 8.81
N THR A 64 13.20 9.31 9.11
CA THR A 64 14.33 10.13 8.67
C THR A 64 14.97 9.56 7.40
N TRP A 65 15.16 8.24 7.32
CA TRP A 65 15.86 7.62 6.19
C TRP A 65 14.91 7.30 5.03
N ALA A 66 13.73 6.75 5.32
CA ALA A 66 12.68 6.46 4.34
C ALA A 66 11.76 7.67 4.09
N GLY A 67 11.65 8.59 5.06
CA GLY A 67 10.81 9.78 4.94
C GLY A 67 9.33 9.53 5.21
N LEU A 68 8.97 8.35 5.72
CA LEU A 68 7.59 7.99 6.02
C LEU A 68 6.99 8.93 7.07
N THR A 69 5.67 9.05 7.06
CA THR A 69 4.92 9.99 7.90
C THR A 69 4.26 9.34 9.11
N ALA A 70 4.17 8.01 9.12
CA ALA A 70 3.69 7.23 10.26
C ALA A 70 4.33 7.71 11.57
N GLY A 71 3.46 8.17 12.47
CA GLY A 71 3.78 8.71 13.78
C GLY A 71 4.66 9.96 13.85
N LEU A 72 4.70 10.78 12.79
CA LEU A 72 5.15 12.19 12.90
C LEU A 72 4.33 12.98 13.93
N HIS A 73 3.06 12.61 14.12
CA HIS A 73 2.11 13.30 15.00
C HIS A 73 1.67 12.47 16.21
N GLN A 74 2.06 11.19 16.26
CA GLN A 74 1.69 10.29 17.34
C GLN A 74 2.67 10.42 18.52
N LYS A 75 2.25 9.96 19.71
CA LYS A 75 3.13 9.87 20.88
C LYS A 75 4.35 8.99 20.53
N PRO A 76 5.54 9.20 21.13
CA PRO A 76 6.78 8.47 20.82
C PRO A 76 6.76 6.93 21.02
N GLN A 77 5.58 6.33 21.23
CA GLN A 77 5.37 4.91 21.49
C GLN A 77 4.56 4.20 20.38
N CYS A 78 3.89 4.95 19.51
CA CYS A 78 3.39 4.45 18.22
C CYS A 78 4.53 4.62 17.19
N ASP A 79 4.56 3.87 16.09
CA ASP A 79 5.58 3.84 15.01
C ASP A 79 6.93 3.16 15.24
N ARG A 80 7.05 2.34 16.29
CA ARG A 80 8.34 1.73 16.67
C ARG A 80 8.87 0.69 15.67
N SER A 81 7.98 0.18 14.82
CA SER A 81 8.20 -0.92 13.88
C SER A 81 7.47 -0.64 12.57
N HIS A 82 8.14 -0.96 11.46
CA HIS A 82 7.64 -0.79 10.09
C HIS A 82 8.28 -1.87 9.21
N LEU A 83 7.52 -2.44 8.28
CA LEU A 83 8.02 -3.39 7.28
C LEU A 83 8.90 -2.67 6.27
N PHE A 84 10.08 -3.18 5.95
CA PHE A 84 10.99 -2.58 4.98
C PHE A 84 11.35 -3.52 3.83
N SER A 85 11.64 -4.78 4.12
CA SER A 85 12.08 -5.72 3.09
C SER A 85 10.93 -6.37 2.35
N LEU A 86 11.22 -6.85 1.15
CA LEU A 86 10.31 -7.68 0.37
C LEU A 86 9.91 -8.94 1.14
N GLY A 87 10.85 -9.54 1.87
CA GLY A 87 10.61 -10.71 2.71
C GLY A 87 9.58 -10.43 3.80
N GLU A 88 9.69 -9.29 4.48
CA GLU A 88 8.74 -8.86 5.51
C GLU A 88 7.34 -8.61 4.93
N TYR A 89 7.25 -7.95 3.78
CA TYR A 89 5.98 -7.74 3.07
C TYR A 89 5.34 -9.04 2.59
N TYR A 90 6.12 -10.03 2.14
CA TYR A 90 5.57 -11.34 1.79
C TYR A 90 5.12 -12.12 3.03
N ALA A 91 5.93 -12.08 4.10
CA ALA A 91 5.64 -12.77 5.34
C ALA A 91 4.35 -12.24 5.98
N ILE A 92 4.12 -10.92 6.01
CA ILE A 92 2.90 -10.37 6.62
C ILE A 92 1.63 -10.87 5.91
N TYR A 93 1.61 -10.95 4.57
CA TYR A 93 0.46 -11.53 3.86
C TYR A 93 0.24 -13.00 4.26
N LEU A 94 1.30 -13.81 4.36
CA LEU A 94 1.18 -15.20 4.78
C LEU A 94 0.70 -15.36 6.23
N PHE A 95 1.17 -14.49 7.13
CA PHE A 95 0.77 -14.47 8.55
C PHE A 95 -0.67 -13.96 8.74
N SER A 96 -1.10 -12.97 7.97
CA SER A 96 -2.44 -12.38 8.06
C SER A 96 -3.56 -13.34 7.64
N TRP A 97 -3.26 -14.29 6.75
CA TRP A 97 -4.29 -15.17 6.15
C TRP A 97 -4.13 -16.65 6.49
N SER A 98 -3.12 -17.03 7.28
CA SER A 98 -2.86 -18.43 7.65
C SER A 98 -2.23 -18.57 9.03
N PRO A 99 -2.71 -19.51 9.88
CA PRO A 99 -2.08 -19.78 11.18
C PRO A 99 -0.79 -20.62 11.06
N VAL A 100 -0.44 -21.11 9.86
CA VAL A 100 0.60 -22.14 9.69
C VAL A 100 2.01 -21.66 10.04
N LEU A 101 2.33 -20.40 9.77
CA LEU A 101 3.67 -19.85 10.01
C LEU A 101 3.86 -19.27 11.41
N TRP A 102 2.77 -19.11 12.18
CA TRP A 102 2.85 -18.55 13.51
C TRP A 102 3.52 -19.52 14.47
N SER A 103 4.49 -19.04 15.24
CA SER A 103 5.06 -19.84 16.32
C SER A 103 4.03 -20.03 17.44
N GLN A 104 4.07 -21.21 18.07
CA GLN A 104 3.24 -21.53 19.24
C GLN A 104 4.11 -22.27 20.26
N PRO A 105 4.38 -21.69 21.44
CA PRO A 105 3.91 -20.38 21.91
C PRO A 105 4.51 -19.21 21.11
N LEU A 106 3.85 -18.05 21.14
CA LEU A 106 4.39 -16.82 20.56
C LEU A 106 5.66 -16.39 21.30
N PRO A 107 6.58 -15.67 20.62
CA PRO A 107 7.83 -15.24 21.23
C PRO A 107 7.55 -14.27 22.39
N THR A 108 8.33 -14.42 23.44
CA THR A 108 8.31 -13.61 24.64
C THR A 108 9.47 -12.61 24.62
N VAL A 109 9.48 -11.66 25.56
CA VAL A 109 10.64 -10.78 25.69
C VAL A 109 11.92 -11.53 26.03
N GLN A 110 11.85 -12.74 26.62
CA GLN A 110 13.05 -13.52 26.95
C GLN A 110 13.75 -14.04 25.70
N ASP A 111 13.02 -14.11 24.58
CA ASP A 111 13.54 -14.51 23.27
C ASP A 111 14.25 -13.35 22.56
N ILE A 112 14.20 -12.14 23.12
CA ILE A 112 14.92 -10.96 22.64
C ILE A 112 15.82 -10.40 23.74
N ASP A 113 16.98 -9.85 23.40
CA ASP A 113 17.85 -9.11 24.34
C ASP A 113 17.24 -7.72 24.70
N GLY A 114 16.00 -7.71 25.19
CA GLY A 114 15.17 -6.53 25.42
C GLY A 114 15.23 -5.98 26.85
N THR A 115 15.02 -4.67 26.98
CA THR A 115 14.87 -3.97 28.27
C THR A 115 13.54 -4.30 28.96
N GLN A 116 13.44 -4.01 30.26
CA GLN A 116 12.18 -4.18 31.01
C GLN A 116 11.02 -3.31 30.46
N ALA A 117 11.33 -2.14 29.87
CA ALA A 117 10.32 -1.33 29.21
C ALA A 117 9.80 -2.04 27.95
N GLN A 118 10.70 -2.53 27.09
CA GLN A 118 10.35 -3.31 25.90
C GLN A 118 9.55 -4.56 26.27
N ALA A 119 9.90 -5.25 27.35
CA ALA A 119 9.14 -6.39 27.88
C ALA A 119 7.67 -6.08 28.12
N LYS A 120 7.39 -4.94 28.75
CA LYS A 120 6.03 -4.54 29.10
C LYS A 120 5.19 -4.20 27.87
N TYR A 121 5.79 -3.61 26.83
CA TYR A 121 5.09 -3.33 25.57
C TYR A 121 4.86 -4.61 24.78
N TRP A 122 5.91 -5.43 24.63
CA TRP A 122 5.84 -6.72 23.96
C TRP A 122 4.72 -7.60 24.52
N ALA A 123 4.65 -7.74 25.85
CA ALA A 123 3.61 -8.52 26.51
C ALA A 123 2.18 -7.99 26.24
N LYS A 124 2.01 -6.67 26.03
CA LYS A 124 0.71 -6.09 25.66
C LYS A 124 0.33 -6.40 24.21
N GLU A 125 1.29 -6.49 23.31
CA GLU A 125 1.08 -6.79 21.89
C GLU A 125 0.84 -8.28 21.65
N VAL A 126 1.53 -9.16 22.40
CA VAL A 126 1.36 -10.62 22.27
C VAL A 126 -0.09 -11.06 22.50
N LYS A 127 -0.79 -10.47 23.48
CA LYS A 127 -2.15 -10.92 23.82
C LYS A 127 -3.16 -10.78 22.65
N PRO A 128 -3.30 -9.61 22.00
CA PRO A 128 -4.08 -9.48 20.76
C PRO A 128 -3.61 -10.39 19.63
N LEU A 129 -2.30 -10.62 19.48
CA LEU A 129 -1.77 -11.52 18.45
C LEU A 129 -2.21 -12.97 18.70
N GLU A 130 -2.20 -13.44 19.95
CA GLU A 130 -2.75 -14.76 20.27
C GLU A 130 -4.20 -14.86 19.81
N ASP A 131 -5.04 -13.90 20.20
CA ASP A 131 -6.47 -13.92 19.84
C ASP A 131 -6.67 -13.88 18.32
N PHE A 132 -5.86 -13.10 17.60
CA PHE A 132 -5.82 -13.08 16.13
C PHE A 132 -5.52 -14.46 15.55
N VAL A 133 -4.43 -15.11 15.98
CA VAL A 133 -4.03 -16.44 15.50
C VAL A 133 -5.10 -17.50 15.77
N HIS A 134 -5.72 -17.47 16.95
CA HIS A 134 -6.81 -18.40 17.31
C HIS A 134 -8.04 -18.25 16.41
N ALA A 135 -8.25 -17.08 15.79
CA ALA A 135 -9.36 -16.83 14.88
C ALA A 135 -9.05 -17.14 13.41
N LEU A 136 -7.77 -17.17 12.99
CA LEU A 136 -7.36 -17.27 11.58
C LEU A 136 -7.92 -18.47 10.84
N TRP A 137 -8.06 -19.63 11.48
CA TRP A 137 -8.60 -20.82 10.81
C TRP A 137 -10.05 -20.61 10.33
N LYS A 138 -10.84 -19.79 11.03
CA LYS A 138 -12.21 -19.45 10.63
C LYS A 138 -12.22 -18.55 9.39
N VAL A 139 -11.33 -17.55 9.37
CA VAL A 139 -11.14 -16.63 8.24
C VAL A 139 -10.67 -17.38 7.00
N ARG A 140 -9.61 -18.20 7.14
CA ARG A 140 -9.10 -19.08 6.08
C ARG A 140 -10.20 -19.97 5.50
N ARG A 141 -11.04 -20.56 6.34
CA ARG A 141 -12.17 -21.39 5.88
C ARG A 141 -13.19 -20.57 5.09
N ALA A 142 -13.52 -19.35 5.53
CA ALA A 142 -14.46 -18.49 4.82
C ALA A 142 -13.93 -18.12 3.43
N MET A 143 -12.68 -17.65 3.34
CA MET A 143 -12.05 -17.23 2.09
C MET A 143 -11.82 -18.38 1.11
N ALA A 144 -11.55 -19.59 1.60
CA ALA A 144 -11.40 -20.77 0.74
C ALA A 144 -12.70 -21.19 0.04
N ASN A 145 -13.87 -20.71 0.50
CA ASN A 145 -15.18 -21.14 -0.02
C ASN A 145 -15.99 -20.00 -0.64
N VAL A 146 -15.46 -18.77 -0.67
CA VAL A 146 -16.16 -17.59 -1.18
C VAL A 146 -15.21 -16.79 -2.07
N PRO A 147 -15.60 -16.45 -3.30
CA PRO A 147 -14.83 -15.51 -4.13
C PRO A 147 -14.52 -14.25 -3.35
N THR A 148 -13.24 -13.93 -3.23
CA THR A 148 -12.77 -12.81 -2.41
C THR A 148 -12.00 -11.84 -3.30
N TYR A 149 -12.47 -10.61 -3.35
CA TYR A 149 -11.89 -9.50 -4.08
C TYR A 149 -11.34 -8.49 -3.09
N MET A 150 -10.20 -7.88 -3.42
CA MET A 150 -9.48 -7.00 -2.48
C MET A 150 -9.00 -5.73 -3.19
N ILE A 151 -8.74 -4.68 -2.42
CA ILE A 151 -8.00 -3.50 -2.86
C ILE A 151 -7.25 -2.97 -1.64
N PHE A 152 -5.98 -2.56 -1.82
CA PHE A 152 -5.17 -2.02 -0.73
C PHE A 152 -5.76 -0.71 -0.19
N ASP A 153 -5.30 -0.32 0.99
CA ASP A 153 -5.41 1.04 1.48
C ASP A 153 -4.02 1.63 1.80
N ASP A 154 -3.91 2.72 2.55
CA ASP A 154 -2.61 3.32 2.86
C ASP A 154 -1.73 2.44 3.76
N HIS A 155 -2.27 1.88 4.83
CA HIS A 155 -1.48 1.06 5.76
C HIS A 155 -0.95 -0.23 5.14
N ASP A 156 -1.41 -0.65 3.95
CA ASP A 156 -0.73 -1.70 3.19
C ASP A 156 0.73 -1.34 2.86
N ILE A 157 1.05 -0.05 2.78
CA ILE A 157 2.42 0.47 2.62
C ILE A 157 2.88 1.21 3.87
N SER A 158 2.15 2.25 4.27
CA SER A 158 2.40 3.15 5.41
C SER A 158 1.26 4.16 5.51
N ASP A 159 1.01 4.68 6.72
CA ASP A 159 0.21 5.88 6.96
C ASP A 159 0.47 7.00 5.92
N ASP A 160 -0.60 7.67 5.49
CA ASP A 160 -0.63 8.72 4.46
C ASP A 160 -0.09 8.32 3.06
N TRP A 161 0.01 7.03 2.72
CA TRP A 161 0.60 6.61 1.45
C TRP A 161 -0.01 7.35 0.24
N TYR A 162 0.86 8.09 -0.48
CA TYR A 162 0.52 8.97 -1.62
C TYR A 162 -0.50 10.08 -1.34
N LEU A 163 -0.75 10.42 -0.07
CA LEU A 163 -1.78 11.39 0.32
C LEU A 163 -1.62 12.74 -0.40
N ASN A 164 -0.45 13.36 -0.40
CA ASN A 164 -0.23 14.65 -1.08
C ASN A 164 1.11 14.72 -1.81
N GLN A 165 1.34 15.80 -2.55
CA GLN A 165 2.57 15.98 -3.31
C GLN A 165 3.80 16.01 -2.37
N ALA A 166 3.69 16.62 -1.19
CA ALA A 166 4.75 16.65 -0.20
C ALA A 166 5.16 15.23 0.25
N TRP A 167 4.19 14.34 0.51
CA TRP A 167 4.47 12.93 0.82
C TRP A 167 5.23 12.25 -0.32
N CYS A 168 4.78 12.44 -1.56
CA CYS A 168 5.41 11.85 -2.74
C CYS A 168 6.86 12.30 -2.88
N LEU A 169 7.12 13.61 -2.81
CA LEU A 169 8.47 14.17 -2.91
C LEU A 169 9.36 13.69 -1.76
N ARG A 170 8.82 13.63 -0.54
CA ARG A 170 9.53 13.24 0.68
C ARG A 170 9.94 11.77 0.67
N VAL A 171 9.02 10.85 0.35
CA VAL A 171 9.23 9.41 0.46
C VAL A 171 9.89 8.85 -0.80
N LEU A 172 9.36 9.16 -1.99
CA LEU A 172 9.92 8.64 -3.24
C LEU A 172 11.28 9.27 -3.60
N GLY A 173 11.59 10.44 -3.03
CA GLY A 173 12.91 11.07 -3.14
C GLY A 173 14.00 10.43 -2.28
N LYS A 174 13.64 9.44 -1.43
CA LYS A 174 14.57 8.72 -0.57
C LYS A 174 14.71 7.27 -1.07
N PRO A 175 15.94 6.74 -1.22
CA PRO A 175 16.15 5.36 -1.67
C PRO A 175 15.41 4.32 -0.83
N LEU A 176 15.46 4.43 0.50
CA LEU A 176 14.73 3.51 1.39
C LEU A 176 13.21 3.66 1.25
N GLY A 177 12.68 4.89 1.23
CA GLY A 177 11.24 5.12 1.09
C GLY A 177 10.68 4.59 -0.22
N ARG A 178 11.40 4.84 -1.31
CA ARG A 178 11.08 4.28 -2.62
C ARG A 178 11.13 2.73 -2.62
N ARG A 179 12.13 2.14 -1.94
CA ARG A 179 12.25 0.67 -1.81
C ARG A 179 11.08 0.06 -1.07
N VAL A 180 10.66 0.66 0.05
CA VAL A 180 9.48 0.24 0.84
C VAL A 180 8.23 0.22 -0.03
N VAL A 181 7.96 1.30 -0.77
CA VAL A 181 6.81 1.38 -1.69
C VAL A 181 6.89 0.31 -2.79
N GLN A 182 8.08 0.08 -3.37
CA GLN A 182 8.25 -0.97 -4.38
C GLN A 182 7.98 -2.37 -3.79
N ASN A 183 8.49 -2.66 -2.60
CA ASN A 183 8.36 -3.96 -1.94
C ASN A 183 6.89 -4.24 -1.56
N GLY A 184 6.20 -3.26 -0.98
CA GLY A 184 4.78 -3.42 -0.63
C GLY A 184 3.87 -3.55 -1.86
N LEU A 185 4.09 -2.74 -2.91
CA LEU A 185 3.34 -2.87 -4.16
C LEU A 185 3.59 -4.22 -4.87
N LEU A 186 4.83 -4.74 -4.82
CA LEU A 186 5.14 -6.05 -5.37
C LEU A 186 4.43 -7.17 -4.59
N ALA A 187 4.40 -7.06 -3.26
CA ALA A 187 3.67 -8.01 -2.43
C ALA A 187 2.17 -7.96 -2.72
N TYR A 188 1.55 -6.78 -2.76
CA TYR A 188 0.15 -6.64 -3.16
C TYR A 188 -0.12 -7.25 -4.55
N ALA A 189 0.77 -7.02 -5.51
CA ALA A 189 0.63 -7.56 -6.86
C ALA A 189 0.52 -9.10 -6.86
N LEU A 190 1.37 -9.77 -6.07
CA LEU A 190 1.44 -11.23 -5.97
C LEU A 190 0.30 -11.84 -5.15
N PHE A 191 0.00 -11.24 -3.99
CA PHE A 191 -0.93 -11.83 -3.04
C PHE A 191 -2.40 -11.46 -3.29
N GLN A 192 -2.66 -10.37 -4.01
CA GLN A 192 -4.03 -9.87 -4.22
C GLN A 192 -4.32 -9.50 -5.68
N ALA A 193 -3.54 -8.60 -6.28
CA ALA A 193 -3.88 -8.04 -7.59
C ALA A 193 -3.92 -9.09 -8.71
N TRP A 194 -3.02 -10.09 -8.66
CA TRP A 194 -3.02 -11.19 -9.62
C TRP A 194 -4.32 -11.99 -9.58
N GLY A 195 -4.85 -12.26 -8.39
CA GLY A 195 -6.15 -12.92 -8.23
C GLY A 195 -7.32 -12.05 -8.69
N ASN A 196 -7.26 -10.73 -8.46
CA ASN A 196 -8.30 -9.79 -8.88
C ASN A 196 -8.36 -9.61 -10.41
N THR A 197 -7.21 -9.60 -11.08
CA THR A 197 -7.08 -9.24 -12.52
C THR A 197 -6.15 -10.20 -13.28
N PRO A 198 -6.45 -11.52 -13.30
CA PRO A 198 -5.56 -12.53 -13.89
C PRO A 198 -5.23 -12.27 -15.37
N GLU A 199 -6.11 -11.57 -16.10
CA GLU A 199 -5.89 -11.14 -17.48
C GLU A 199 -4.68 -10.20 -17.65
N GLN A 200 -4.35 -9.37 -16.66
CA GLN A 200 -3.16 -8.51 -16.69
C GLN A 200 -1.85 -9.31 -16.56
N PHE A 201 -1.93 -10.55 -16.05
CA PHE A 201 -0.78 -11.43 -15.78
C PHE A 201 -0.64 -12.55 -16.82
N GLN A 202 -1.45 -12.54 -17.89
CA GLN A 202 -1.32 -13.47 -19.00
C GLN A 202 0.00 -13.24 -19.77
N HIS A 203 0.41 -14.26 -20.54
CA HIS A 203 1.63 -14.20 -21.34
C HIS A 203 1.70 -12.92 -22.21
N ARG A 204 2.87 -12.27 -22.23
CA ARG A 204 3.15 -10.98 -22.92
C ARG A 204 2.41 -9.75 -22.36
N LYS A 205 1.67 -9.86 -21.26
CA LYS A 205 1.09 -8.71 -20.56
C LYS A 205 2.04 -8.18 -19.48
N ALA A 206 1.78 -6.96 -19.01
CA ALA A 206 2.60 -6.27 -18.01
C ALA A 206 2.79 -7.10 -16.73
N GLY A 207 1.74 -7.75 -16.23
CA GLY A 207 1.83 -8.59 -15.04
C GLY A 207 2.75 -9.79 -15.23
N ALA A 208 2.76 -10.43 -16.41
CA ALA A 208 3.72 -11.50 -16.69
C ALA A 208 5.17 -11.02 -16.77
N GLN A 209 5.40 -9.76 -17.19
CA GLN A 209 6.74 -9.16 -17.17
C GLN A 209 7.16 -8.78 -15.74
N LEU A 210 6.22 -8.27 -14.94
CA LEU A 210 6.44 -8.01 -13.52
C LEU A 210 6.88 -9.28 -12.78
N LEU A 211 6.20 -10.41 -13.01
CA LEU A 211 6.56 -11.69 -12.40
C LEU A 211 7.97 -12.15 -12.79
N ARG A 212 8.36 -12.00 -14.07
CA ARG A 212 9.73 -12.28 -14.51
C ARG A 212 10.76 -11.36 -13.86
N ALA A 213 10.44 -10.08 -13.72
CA ALA A 213 11.30 -9.13 -13.04
C ALA A 213 11.43 -9.48 -11.54
N ALA A 214 10.36 -9.94 -10.90
CA ALA A 214 10.38 -10.41 -9.52
C ALA A 214 11.23 -11.69 -9.34
N GLU A 215 11.15 -12.63 -10.30
CA GLU A 215 12.03 -13.81 -10.34
C GLU A 215 13.50 -13.42 -10.47
N ALA A 216 13.85 -12.53 -11.40
CA ALA A 216 15.21 -12.03 -11.58
C ALA A 216 15.71 -11.26 -10.35
N TRP A 217 14.84 -10.44 -9.74
CA TRP A 217 15.12 -9.71 -8.51
C TRP A 217 15.45 -10.68 -7.37
N SER A 218 14.62 -11.71 -7.16
CA SER A 218 14.85 -12.72 -6.12
C SER A 218 16.10 -13.58 -6.40
N ALA A 219 16.30 -14.02 -7.65
CA ALA A 219 17.45 -14.83 -8.03
C ALA A 219 18.80 -14.12 -7.84
N SER A 220 18.79 -12.79 -7.92
CA SER A 220 19.96 -11.94 -7.67
C SER A 220 20.09 -11.48 -6.22
N ALA A 221 19.26 -11.99 -5.31
CA ALA A 221 19.16 -11.53 -3.92
C ALA A 221 19.01 -10.00 -3.81
N GLY A 222 18.20 -9.41 -4.70
CA GLY A 222 17.92 -7.98 -4.72
C GLY A 222 19.07 -7.10 -5.23
N THR A 223 19.94 -7.61 -6.11
CA THR A 223 21.07 -6.84 -6.64
C THR A 223 20.97 -6.52 -8.13
N ASP A 224 20.06 -7.15 -8.87
CA ASP A 224 19.83 -6.85 -10.29
C ASP A 224 19.11 -5.50 -10.47
N SER A 225 19.85 -4.50 -10.93
CA SER A 225 19.33 -3.15 -11.19
C SER A 225 18.30 -3.13 -12.33
N SER A 226 18.47 -3.95 -13.36
CA SER A 226 17.52 -4.03 -14.48
C SER A 226 16.21 -4.63 -14.03
N ALA A 227 16.26 -5.66 -13.16
CA ALA A 227 15.07 -6.19 -12.51
C ALA A 227 14.39 -5.13 -11.63
N SER A 228 15.15 -4.37 -10.83
CA SER A 228 14.59 -3.29 -10.01
C SER A 228 13.90 -2.20 -10.84
N GLU A 229 14.49 -1.79 -11.97
CA GLU A 229 13.91 -0.81 -12.89
C GLU A 229 12.62 -1.35 -13.54
N ALA A 230 12.63 -2.62 -13.96
CA ALA A 230 11.44 -3.28 -14.51
C ALA A 230 10.32 -3.40 -13.47
N LEU A 231 10.64 -3.76 -12.22
CA LEU A 231 9.69 -3.77 -11.11
C LEU A 231 9.08 -2.38 -10.91
N ALA A 232 9.90 -1.33 -10.79
CA ALA A 232 9.42 0.03 -10.60
C ALA A 232 8.49 0.47 -11.75
N ARG A 233 8.83 0.12 -12.99
CA ARG A 233 8.01 0.39 -14.18
C ARG A 233 6.62 -0.23 -14.09
N TYR A 234 6.55 -1.54 -13.88
CA TYR A 234 5.27 -2.28 -13.91
C TYR A 234 4.41 -2.03 -12.66
N LEU A 235 5.04 -1.70 -11.52
CA LEU A 235 4.32 -1.31 -10.30
C LEU A 235 3.83 0.15 -10.32
N GLY A 236 4.23 0.94 -11.33
CA GLY A 236 3.81 2.33 -11.46
C GLY A 236 4.51 3.28 -10.48
N LEU A 237 5.76 3.02 -10.12
CA LEU A 237 6.61 4.02 -9.46
C LEU A 237 7.16 4.97 -10.54
N PRO A 238 7.07 6.30 -10.35
CA PRO A 238 7.60 7.25 -11.33
C PRO A 238 9.13 7.18 -11.38
N LEU A 239 9.73 7.56 -12.49
CA LEU A 239 11.18 7.75 -12.56
C LEU A 239 11.62 8.86 -11.59
N THR A 240 12.89 8.87 -11.21
CA THR A 240 13.49 9.97 -10.44
C THR A 240 14.23 10.92 -11.36
N HIS A 241 14.19 12.22 -11.07
CA HIS A 241 15.04 13.20 -11.75
C HIS A 241 16.51 12.98 -11.37
N ALA A 242 17.38 12.85 -12.37
CA ALA A 242 18.81 12.59 -12.14
C ALA A 242 19.53 13.69 -11.34
N THR A 243 19.04 14.93 -11.41
CA THR A 243 19.65 16.08 -10.74
C THR A 243 19.15 16.31 -9.32
N THR A 244 17.84 16.14 -9.08
CA THR A 244 17.23 16.45 -7.78
C THR A 244 16.97 15.21 -6.93
N GLY A 245 16.98 14.01 -7.53
CA GLY A 245 16.59 12.76 -6.87
C GLY A 245 15.08 12.64 -6.59
N LEU A 246 14.27 13.64 -6.97
CA LEU A 246 12.83 13.67 -6.71
C LEU A 246 12.04 12.86 -7.76
N PRO A 247 10.85 12.33 -7.42
CA PRO A 247 10.00 11.64 -8.39
C PRO A 247 9.54 12.59 -9.50
N GLN A 248 9.42 12.07 -10.72
CA GLN A 248 8.87 12.78 -11.86
C GLN A 248 7.34 12.87 -11.72
N LEU A 249 6.83 14.07 -11.98
CA LEU A 249 5.41 14.37 -12.04
C LEU A 249 5.09 14.90 -13.44
N ARG A 250 3.90 14.59 -13.95
CA ARG A 250 3.39 15.16 -15.20
C ARG A 250 2.08 15.90 -14.95
N LEU A 251 1.84 16.95 -15.73
CA LEU A 251 0.63 17.75 -15.63
C LEU A 251 -0.51 17.08 -16.41
N GLU A 252 -1.67 16.90 -15.77
CA GLU A 252 -2.92 16.45 -16.36
C GLU A 252 -4.02 17.48 -16.07
N GLY A 253 -4.30 18.36 -17.03
CA GLY A 253 -5.22 19.48 -16.81
C GLY A 253 -4.65 20.44 -15.78
N GLU A 254 -5.30 20.56 -14.62
CA GLU A 254 -4.93 21.47 -13.52
C GLU A 254 -4.25 20.76 -12.34
N VAL A 255 -3.90 19.48 -12.49
CA VAL A 255 -3.26 18.68 -11.43
C VAL A 255 -1.98 18.00 -11.90
N TRP A 256 -1.04 17.85 -10.97
CA TRP A 256 0.12 16.96 -11.11
C TRP A 256 -0.28 15.52 -10.82
N VAL A 257 0.22 14.57 -11.61
CA VAL A 257 0.13 13.13 -11.31
C VAL A 257 1.53 12.53 -11.34
N LEU A 258 1.75 11.43 -10.61
CA LEU A 258 3.00 10.68 -10.71
C LEU A 258 3.19 10.20 -12.16
N ASP A 259 4.36 10.47 -12.72
CA ASP A 259 4.66 10.17 -14.13
C ASP A 259 5.00 8.68 -14.29
N ARG A 260 3.94 7.88 -14.45
CA ARG A 260 4.01 6.42 -14.56
C ARG A 260 4.20 5.99 -16.00
N ASP A 261 4.90 4.87 -16.16
CA ASP A 261 5.00 4.22 -17.45
C ASP A 261 3.62 3.72 -17.92
N ARG A 262 3.39 3.78 -19.23
CA ARG A 262 2.15 3.30 -19.87
C ARG A 262 1.88 1.81 -19.66
N GLU A 263 2.91 1.02 -19.35
CA GLU A 263 2.81 -0.41 -19.06
C GLU A 263 2.59 -0.71 -17.58
N ALA A 264 2.46 0.30 -16.72
CA ALA A 264 2.12 0.10 -15.31
C ALA A 264 0.80 -0.67 -15.18
N LEU A 265 0.76 -1.59 -14.21
CA LEU A 265 -0.45 -2.34 -13.88
C LEU A 265 -1.56 -1.40 -13.42
N GLN A 266 -2.80 -1.80 -13.68
CA GLN A 266 -3.98 -1.15 -13.15
C GLN A 266 -4.43 -1.89 -11.90
N TRP A 267 -4.60 -1.19 -10.79
CA TRP A 267 -5.07 -1.79 -9.55
C TRP A 267 -6.60 -1.76 -9.41
N HIS A 268 -7.28 -0.86 -10.13
CA HIS A 268 -8.74 -0.82 -10.25
C HIS A 268 -9.25 -1.93 -11.18
N TYR A 269 -10.49 -2.38 -10.96
CA TYR A 269 -11.11 -3.42 -11.78
C TYR A 269 -12.64 -3.36 -11.71
N VAL A 270 -13.30 -4.08 -12.61
CA VAL A 270 -14.77 -4.17 -12.68
C VAL A 270 -15.19 -5.63 -12.66
N VAL A 271 -16.06 -5.98 -11.71
CA VAL A 271 -16.69 -7.31 -11.65
C VAL A 271 -18.11 -7.19 -12.17
N ARG A 272 -18.40 -7.82 -13.32
CA ARG A 272 -19.74 -7.81 -13.93
C ARG A 272 -20.47 -9.12 -13.67
N SER A 273 -21.65 -9.02 -13.10
CA SER A 273 -22.63 -10.09 -12.92
C SER A 273 -23.84 -9.86 -13.84
N PRO A 274 -24.77 -10.83 -13.99
CA PRO A 274 -25.90 -10.66 -14.89
C PRO A 274 -26.79 -9.43 -14.62
N TYR A 275 -26.97 -9.07 -13.35
CA TYR A 275 -27.89 -8.01 -12.91
C TYR A 275 -27.22 -6.87 -12.14
N HIS A 276 -25.94 -6.98 -11.82
CA HIS A 276 -25.20 -5.92 -11.16
C HIS A 276 -23.76 -5.89 -11.62
N GLU A 277 -23.11 -4.75 -11.49
CA GLU A 277 -21.67 -4.61 -11.64
C GLU A 277 -21.07 -3.94 -10.42
N ILE A 278 -19.79 -4.21 -10.18
CA ILE A 278 -19.03 -3.66 -9.07
C ILE A 278 -17.78 -3.01 -9.67
N VAL A 279 -17.65 -1.70 -9.48
CA VAL A 279 -16.52 -0.89 -9.93
C VAL A 279 -15.62 -0.64 -8.71
N VAL A 280 -14.45 -1.26 -8.69
CA VAL A 280 -13.48 -1.12 -7.60
C VAL A 280 -12.41 -0.10 -8.01
N LEU A 281 -12.31 0.98 -7.26
CA LEU A 281 -11.44 2.11 -7.54
C LEU A 281 -10.06 1.95 -6.90
N ASP A 282 -9.04 2.45 -7.59
CA ASP A 282 -7.71 2.72 -7.05
C ASP A 282 -7.58 4.23 -6.79
N THR A 283 -7.88 4.60 -5.54
CA THR A 283 -7.87 5.96 -5.02
C THR A 283 -6.51 6.35 -4.42
N ARG A 284 -5.54 5.43 -4.32
CA ARG A 284 -4.23 5.70 -3.73
C ARG A 284 -3.21 6.05 -4.80
N THR A 285 -3.12 5.24 -5.87
CA THR A 285 -2.06 5.46 -6.86
C THR A 285 -2.45 6.52 -7.90
N TRP A 286 -3.72 6.64 -8.28
CA TRP A 286 -4.12 7.60 -9.33
C TRP A 286 -4.63 8.96 -8.83
N ARG A 287 -4.05 9.45 -7.72
CA ARG A 287 -4.35 10.78 -7.19
C ARG A 287 -3.85 11.90 -8.11
N GLY A 288 -4.55 13.03 -8.10
CA GLY A 288 -4.15 14.27 -8.76
C GLY A 288 -3.80 15.34 -7.74
N TYR A 289 -2.60 15.88 -7.73
CA TYR A 289 -2.18 16.89 -6.77
C TYR A 289 -2.39 18.30 -7.34
N PRO A 290 -2.97 19.26 -6.60
CA PRO A 290 -3.16 20.63 -7.10
C PRO A 290 -1.88 21.24 -7.69
N ALA A 291 -1.98 21.80 -8.90
CA ALA A 291 -0.87 22.46 -9.58
C ALA A 291 -0.91 23.99 -9.41
N GLY A 292 -0.03 24.71 -10.14
CA GLY A 292 0.06 26.17 -10.07
C GLY A 292 0.67 26.66 -8.76
N ASP A 293 0.04 27.68 -8.16
CA ASP A 293 0.49 28.30 -6.90
C ASP A 293 0.00 27.53 -5.64
N ALA A 294 -0.65 26.38 -5.81
CA ALA A 294 -1.09 25.56 -4.69
C ALA A 294 0.11 25.02 -3.89
N PRO A 295 0.02 24.99 -2.55
CA PRO A 295 1.12 24.48 -1.73
C PRO A 295 1.26 22.96 -1.91
N VAL A 296 2.48 22.44 -1.80
CA VAL A 296 2.78 21.00 -2.02
C VAL A 296 2.07 20.07 -1.03
N ASN A 297 1.60 20.57 0.11
CA ASN A 297 0.81 19.81 1.07
C ASN A 297 -0.70 19.92 0.82
N ALA A 298 -1.13 20.59 -0.26
CA ALA A 298 -2.55 20.72 -0.57
C ALA A 298 -3.23 19.34 -0.69
N PRO A 299 -4.51 19.23 -0.28
CA PRO A 299 -5.27 18.01 -0.39
C PRO A 299 -5.30 17.50 -1.84
N PRO A 300 -5.16 16.19 -2.07
CA PRO A 300 -5.19 15.64 -3.41
C PRO A 300 -6.62 15.59 -3.96
N MET A 301 -6.68 15.38 -5.27
CA MET A 301 -7.77 14.66 -5.88
C MET A 301 -7.61 13.16 -5.68
N LEU A 302 -8.65 12.46 -5.21
CA LEU A 302 -8.60 10.99 -5.03
C LEU A 302 -8.41 10.27 -6.36
N LEU A 303 -9.04 10.79 -7.42
CA LEU A 303 -8.79 10.40 -8.80
C LEU A 303 -8.40 11.64 -9.60
N SER A 304 -7.32 11.58 -10.36
CA SER A 304 -7.04 12.58 -11.40
C SER A 304 -8.19 12.63 -12.44
N PRO A 305 -8.34 13.71 -13.22
CA PRO A 305 -9.39 13.77 -14.25
C PRO A 305 -9.39 12.58 -15.21
N THR A 306 -8.21 12.17 -15.68
CA THR A 306 -8.06 10.98 -16.55
C THR A 306 -8.39 9.69 -15.82
N SER A 307 -8.04 9.59 -14.54
CA SER A 307 -8.36 8.44 -13.71
C SER A 307 -9.87 8.33 -13.44
N PHE A 308 -10.55 9.44 -13.18
CA PHE A 308 -12.01 9.47 -13.03
C PHE A 308 -12.71 8.97 -14.30
N GLU A 309 -12.27 9.45 -15.47
CA GLU A 309 -12.79 8.97 -16.75
C GLU A 309 -12.57 7.46 -16.92
N ARG A 310 -11.36 6.98 -16.61
CA ARG A 310 -10.97 5.57 -16.79
C ARG A 310 -11.68 4.63 -15.82
N GLN A 311 -11.76 4.98 -14.55
CA GLN A 311 -12.21 4.09 -13.49
C GLN A 311 -13.73 4.15 -13.28
N ILE A 312 -14.40 5.24 -13.66
CA ILE A 312 -15.84 5.42 -13.46
C ILE A 312 -16.57 5.59 -14.79
N LEU A 313 -16.27 6.65 -15.56
CA LEU A 313 -17.07 6.99 -16.75
C LEU A 313 -17.04 5.90 -17.82
N LYS A 314 -15.85 5.38 -18.16
CA LYS A 314 -15.70 4.33 -19.19
C LYS A 314 -16.41 3.03 -18.83
N PRO A 315 -16.24 2.46 -17.62
CA PRO A 315 -16.99 1.27 -17.20
C PRO A 315 -18.51 1.43 -17.32
N LEU A 316 -19.04 2.60 -16.93
CA LEU A 316 -20.47 2.90 -17.03
C LEU A 316 -20.92 2.99 -18.50
N GLN A 317 -20.18 3.71 -19.33
CA GLN A 317 -20.45 3.82 -20.78
C GLN A 317 -20.40 2.46 -21.49
N GLU A 318 -19.44 1.61 -21.14
CA GLU A 318 -19.35 0.23 -21.64
C GLU A 318 -20.60 -0.57 -21.27
N THR A 319 -21.07 -0.44 -20.03
CA THR A 319 -22.27 -1.13 -19.56
C THR A 319 -23.53 -0.63 -20.26
N ASP A 320 -23.66 0.68 -20.48
CA ASP A 320 -24.75 1.24 -21.28
C ASP A 320 -24.71 0.76 -22.74
N LEU A 321 -23.53 0.70 -23.35
CA LEU A 321 -23.37 0.15 -24.69
C LEU A 321 -23.78 -1.33 -24.74
N LEU A 322 -23.39 -2.13 -23.75
CA LEU A 322 -23.80 -3.54 -23.67
C LEU A 322 -25.31 -3.70 -23.50
N LYS A 323 -25.97 -2.82 -22.74
CA LYS A 323 -27.44 -2.81 -22.59
C LYS A 323 -28.13 -2.50 -23.91
N THR A 324 -27.68 -1.48 -24.65
CA THR A 324 -28.28 -1.12 -25.95
C THR A 324 -28.13 -2.24 -26.99
N GLN A 325 -27.10 -3.09 -26.86
CA GLN A 325 -26.88 -4.27 -27.71
C GLN A 325 -27.62 -5.52 -27.23
N GLY A 326 -28.39 -5.46 -26.13
CA GLY A 326 -29.04 -6.63 -25.53
C GLY A 326 -28.08 -7.66 -24.93
N LYS A 327 -26.84 -7.24 -24.60
CA LYS A 327 -25.77 -8.11 -24.07
C LYS A 327 -25.57 -7.99 -22.56
N SER A 328 -26.30 -7.10 -21.89
CA SER A 328 -26.24 -6.90 -20.44
C SER A 328 -27.63 -6.61 -19.88
N CYS A 329 -27.91 -7.15 -18.70
CA CYS A 329 -29.11 -6.90 -17.91
C CYS A 329 -28.77 -6.23 -16.57
N VAL A 330 -27.61 -5.56 -16.48
CA VAL A 330 -27.17 -4.88 -15.24
C VAL A 330 -28.18 -3.81 -14.83
N GLU A 331 -28.77 -3.95 -13.65
CA GLU A 331 -29.74 -3.00 -13.08
C GLU A 331 -29.11 -2.11 -12.00
N ALA A 332 -28.02 -2.55 -11.39
CA ALA A 332 -27.34 -1.83 -10.32
C ALA A 332 -25.82 -1.79 -10.51
N THR A 333 -25.21 -0.63 -10.26
CA THR A 333 -23.76 -0.45 -10.18
C THR A 333 -23.40 -0.14 -8.73
N LEU A 334 -22.51 -0.94 -8.15
CA LEU A 334 -21.88 -0.66 -6.86
C LEU A 334 -20.49 -0.10 -7.08
N VAL A 335 -20.13 0.98 -6.40
CA VAL A 335 -18.78 1.56 -6.46
C VAL A 335 -18.09 1.31 -5.12
N ILE A 336 -16.89 0.74 -5.18
CA ILE A 336 -16.03 0.51 -4.02
C ILE A 336 -14.86 1.48 -4.11
N ALA A 337 -14.70 2.31 -3.08
CA ALA A 337 -13.60 3.25 -2.95
C ALA A 337 -12.92 3.01 -1.60
N PRO A 338 -11.62 2.63 -1.56
CA PRO A 338 -10.86 2.51 -0.31
C PRO A 338 -10.48 3.91 0.17
N THR A 339 -11.47 4.61 0.75
CA THR A 339 -11.40 6.01 1.20
C THR A 339 -12.71 6.36 1.93
N ASN A 340 -12.70 7.47 2.67
CA ASN A 340 -13.90 7.97 3.34
C ASN A 340 -14.86 8.65 2.35
N LEU A 341 -15.98 7.99 2.03
CA LEU A 341 -16.92 8.47 1.01
C LEU A 341 -17.76 9.68 1.46
N VAL A 342 -18.01 9.80 2.76
CA VAL A 342 -18.74 10.92 3.38
C VAL A 342 -18.13 11.16 4.76
N SER A 343 -17.25 12.13 4.86
CA SER A 343 -16.85 12.65 6.16
C SER A 343 -18.04 13.37 6.80
N LEU A 344 -18.29 13.08 8.07
CA LEU A 344 -19.24 13.85 8.87
C LEU A 344 -18.83 15.32 8.78
N ARG A 345 -19.76 16.27 8.60
CA ARG A 345 -19.47 17.72 8.48
C ARG A 345 -18.50 18.26 9.55
N LEU A 346 -18.44 17.60 10.71
CA LEU A 346 -17.50 17.90 11.79
C LEU A 346 -16.05 17.52 11.44
N ILE A 347 -15.83 16.36 10.82
CA ILE A 347 -14.52 15.91 10.32
C ILE A 347 -14.05 16.86 9.22
N ASP A 348 -14.93 17.32 8.34
CA ASP A 348 -14.61 18.31 7.30
C ASP A 348 -14.11 19.62 7.89
N TRP A 349 -14.78 20.09 8.94
CA TRP A 349 -14.41 21.32 9.62
C TRP A 349 -13.05 21.18 10.31
N ILE A 350 -12.79 20.04 10.95
CA ILE A 350 -11.47 19.72 11.55
C ILE A 350 -10.39 19.65 10.46
N GLN A 351 -10.66 18.96 9.35
CA GLN A 351 -9.75 18.84 8.22
C GLN A 351 -9.43 20.20 7.59
N HIS A 352 -10.44 21.06 7.38
CA HIS A 352 -10.25 22.43 6.89
C HIS A 352 -9.48 23.30 7.89
N TRP A 353 -9.76 23.17 9.19
CA TRP A 353 -9.02 23.89 10.23
C TRP A 353 -7.54 23.51 10.24
N ASN A 354 -7.23 22.21 10.19
CA ASN A 354 -5.85 21.73 10.16
C ASN A 354 -5.13 22.12 8.86
N LEU A 355 -5.84 22.13 7.73
CA LEU A 355 -5.31 22.64 6.46
C LEU A 355 -4.87 24.10 6.60
N GLN A 356 -5.68 24.95 7.26
CA GLN A 356 -5.32 26.36 7.52
C GLN A 356 -4.10 26.50 8.45
N GLN A 357 -3.80 25.49 9.26
CA GLN A 357 -2.63 25.45 10.15
C GLN A 357 -1.42 24.74 9.51
N GLY A 358 -1.54 24.21 8.29
CA GLY A 358 -0.49 23.43 7.63
C GLY A 358 -0.27 22.02 8.20
N GLU A 359 -1.16 21.52 9.07
CA GLU A 359 -1.08 20.20 9.72
C GLU A 359 -1.84 19.12 8.91
N THR A 360 -1.41 18.85 7.67
CA THR A 360 -2.19 18.02 6.73
C THR A 360 -2.19 16.52 7.04
N PHE A 361 -1.19 16.01 7.75
CA PHE A 361 -1.05 14.59 8.11
C PHE A 361 -1.66 14.20 9.47
N LYS A 362 -2.36 15.12 10.15
CA LYS A 362 -2.84 14.88 11.53
C LYS A 362 -4.23 14.23 11.59
N HIS A 363 -5.00 14.34 10.52
CA HIS A 363 -6.40 13.87 10.42
C HIS A 363 -6.77 13.52 8.96
N ASP A 364 -5.81 12.95 8.22
CA ASP A 364 -5.99 12.45 6.84
C ASP A 364 -6.66 13.49 5.93
N VAL A 365 -6.14 14.73 5.98
CA VAL A 365 -6.76 15.86 5.29
C VAL A 365 -6.67 15.63 3.79
N GLY A 366 -7.84 15.41 3.17
CA GLY A 366 -7.94 15.09 1.74
C GLY A 366 -8.03 13.61 1.41
N ASP A 367 -8.16 12.75 2.42
CA ASP A 367 -8.49 11.34 2.24
C ASP A 367 -10.00 11.04 2.27
N ALA A 368 -10.80 12.08 2.06
CA ALA A 368 -12.24 11.98 1.91
C ALA A 368 -12.68 12.48 0.54
N TRP A 369 -13.76 11.90 0.01
CA TRP A 369 -14.29 12.22 -1.31
C TRP A 369 -15.00 13.60 -1.37
N ASN A 370 -15.23 14.22 -0.23
CA ASN A 370 -15.90 15.51 -0.04
C ASN A 370 -15.23 16.71 -0.74
N ILE A 371 -14.00 16.58 -1.22
CA ILE A 371 -13.29 17.63 -1.97
C ILE A 371 -13.57 17.54 -3.50
N HIS A 372 -14.17 16.44 -3.97
CA HIS A 372 -14.54 16.22 -5.38
C HIS A 372 -16.02 16.52 -5.63
N THR A 373 -16.33 17.74 -6.06
CA THR A 373 -17.71 18.10 -6.45
C THR A 373 -18.13 17.52 -7.79
N THR A 374 -17.18 17.17 -8.69
CA THR A 374 -17.48 16.66 -10.04
C THR A 374 -18.05 15.24 -10.06
N ALA A 375 -17.93 14.52 -8.94
CA ALA A 375 -18.30 13.12 -8.83
C ALA A 375 -19.71 12.90 -8.26
N PHE A 376 -20.40 13.97 -7.85
CA PHE A 376 -21.75 13.93 -7.30
C PHE A 376 -22.75 14.68 -8.18
#